data_AF-A0A960IW75-F1
#
_entry.id   AF-A0A960IW75-F1
#
_cell.length_a   1.000
_cell.length_b   1.000
_cell.length_c   1.000
_cell.angle_alpha   90.00
_cell.angle_beta   90.00
_cell.angle_gamma   90.00
#
_symmetry.space_group_name_H-M   'P 1'
#
loop_
_entity.id
_entity.type
_entity.pdbx_description
1 polymer ?
#
loop_
_entity_poly.entity_id
_entity_poly.type
_entity_poly.pdbx_seq_one_letter_code
_entity_poly.pdbx_strand_id
1 'polypeptide(L)'
;MTLRFGTDGVRGDADRELTDELVEALARAAARVLPAARVLIGRDPRASGPRIEAALVRGFVAEGVGVDLLGVAPTPAVAWLSAADDQPA
;
A
#
# COMPACT_ATOMS: atom_id res chain seq x y z
N MET A 1 -1.51 -18.84 8.85
CA MET A 1 -1.46 -17.41 8.48
C MET A 1 -2.87 -16.98 8.18
N THR A 2 -3.38 -15.96 8.86
CA THR A 2 -4.68 -15.39 8.51
C THR A 2 -4.47 -13.90 8.36
N LEU A 3 -4.37 -13.44 7.11
CA LEU A 3 -4.47 -12.04 6.75
C LEU A 3 -5.83 -11.54 7.23
N ARG A 4 -5.85 -10.55 8.14
CA ARG A 4 -7.09 -10.02 8.72
C ARG A 4 -7.46 -8.71 8.03
N PHE A 5 -8.53 -8.74 7.26
CA PHE A 5 -9.21 -7.54 6.78
C PHE A 5 -10.26 -7.11 7.80
N GLY A 6 -10.12 -5.90 8.33
CA GLY A 6 -11.08 -5.27 9.22
C GLY A 6 -11.70 -4.02 8.59
N THR A 7 -12.38 -3.21 9.41
CA THR A 7 -13.06 -1.98 8.97
C THR A 7 -12.15 -1.00 8.22
N ASP A 8 -10.92 -0.82 8.71
CA ASP A 8 -9.95 0.14 8.14
C ASP A 8 -8.85 -0.56 7.34
N GLY A 9 -9.12 -1.76 6.81
CA GLY A 9 -8.19 -2.52 5.97
C GLY A 9 -7.42 -3.62 6.70
N VAL A 10 -6.24 -3.96 6.15
CA VAL A 10 -5.40 -5.04 6.66
C VAL A 10 -4.64 -4.61 7.91
N ARG A 11 -4.73 -5.42 8.97
CA ARG A 11 -4.05 -5.14 10.25
C ARG A 11 -3.31 -6.36 10.77
N GLY A 12 -2.15 -6.13 11.36
CA GLY A 12 -1.33 -7.14 12.04
C GLY A 12 -0.09 -6.55 12.67
N ASP A 13 0.58 -7.35 13.49
CA ASP A 13 1.92 -7.04 14.01
C ASP A 13 2.91 -6.83 12.85
N ALA A 14 3.61 -5.70 12.87
CA ALA A 14 4.45 -5.29 11.75
C ALA A 14 5.67 -6.20 11.56
N ASP A 15 6.23 -6.79 12.61
CA ASP A 15 7.47 -7.56 12.52
C ASP A 15 7.21 -9.07 12.43
N ARG A 16 5.96 -9.50 12.67
CA ARG A 16 5.58 -10.92 12.71
C ARG A 16 4.51 -11.32 11.72
N GLU A 17 3.50 -10.46 11.52
CA GLU A 17 2.32 -10.79 10.71
C GLU A 17 2.36 -10.09 9.35
N LEU A 18 2.77 -8.82 9.29
CA LEU A 18 2.89 -8.05 8.04
C LEU A 18 4.28 -8.21 7.40
N THR A 19 4.64 -9.46 7.10
CA THR A 19 5.92 -9.78 6.44
C THR A 19 6.00 -9.16 5.05
N ASP A 20 7.23 -8.94 4.56
CA ASP A 20 7.47 -8.39 3.22
C ASP A 20 6.77 -9.22 2.13
N GLU A 21 6.80 -10.55 2.23
CA GLU A 21 6.17 -11.45 1.26
C GLU A 21 4.66 -11.28 1.23
N LEU A 22 4.03 -11.09 2.39
CA LEU A 22 2.59 -10.88 2.51
C LEU A 22 2.19 -9.52 1.95
N VAL A 23 2.93 -8.47 2.29
CA VAL A 23 2.68 -7.10 1.81
C VAL A 23 2.85 -7.00 0.29
N GLU A 24 3.91 -7.60 -0.24
CA GLU A 24 4.11 -7.69 -1.69
C GLU A 24 3.01 -8.49 -2.39
N ALA A 25 2.59 -9.62 -1.82
CA ALA A 25 1.49 -10.40 -2.39
C ALA A 25 0.17 -9.62 -2.39
N LEU A 26 -0.09 -8.82 -1.35
CA LEU A 26 -1.24 -7.93 -1.27
C LEU A 26 -1.17 -6.84 -2.35
N ALA A 27 -0.02 -6.19 -2.53
CA ALA A 27 0.17 -5.18 -3.59
C ALA A 27 -0.03 -5.78 -4.99
N ARG A 28 0.50 -6.97 -5.27
CA ARG A 28 0.26 -7.68 -6.54
C ARG A 28 -1.22 -7.99 -6.74
N ALA A 29 -1.91 -8.43 -5.69
CA ALA A 29 -3.36 -8.68 -5.77
C ALA A 29 -4.14 -7.38 -6.02
N ALA A 30 -3.80 -6.29 -5.34
CA ALA A 30 -4.40 -4.98 -5.55
C ALA A 30 -4.19 -4.49 -6.99
N ALA A 31 -2.99 -4.59 -7.54
CA ALA A 31 -2.68 -4.20 -8.93
C ALA A 31 -3.57 -4.92 -9.96
N ARG A 32 -3.88 -6.19 -9.73
CA ARG A 32 -4.72 -7.01 -10.63
C ARG A 32 -6.21 -6.70 -10.53
N VAL A 33 -6.66 -6.19 -9.38
CA VAL A 33 -8.07 -5.86 -9.11
C VAL A 33 -8.38 -4.39 -9.38
N LEU A 34 -7.40 -3.51 -9.17
CA LEU A 34 -7.46 -2.07 -9.40
C LEU A 34 -6.63 -1.73 -10.65
N PRO A 35 -7.16 -1.94 -11.87
CA PRO A 35 -6.40 -1.72 -13.10
C PRO A 35 -6.11 -0.22 -13.27
N ALA A 36 -4.90 0.19 -12.91
CA ALA A 36 -4.39 1.53 -13.07
C ALA A 36 -2.94 1.50 -13.53
N ALA A 37 -2.53 2.49 -14.32
CA ALA A 37 -1.14 2.63 -14.74
C ALA A 37 -0.22 3.05 -13.57
N ARG A 38 -0.80 3.70 -12.56
CA ARG A 38 -0.07 4.22 -11.39
C ARG A 38 -0.90 4.08 -10.11
N VAL A 39 -0.24 4.02 -8.96
CA VAL A 39 -0.84 4.01 -7.62
C VAL A 39 -0.10 4.96 -6.69
N LEU A 40 -0.83 5.67 -5.84
CA LEU A 40 -0.27 6.53 -4.79
C LEU A 40 0.04 5.68 -3.56
N ILE A 41 1.13 5.95 -2.85
CA ILE A 41 1.39 5.32 -1.55
C ILE A 41 1.75 6.40 -0.55
N GLY A 42 0.94 6.52 0.50
CA GLY A 42 1.22 7.32 1.68
C GLY A 42 1.29 6.47 2.94
N ARG A 43 2.02 6.95 3.94
CA ARG A 43 2.15 6.27 5.24
C ARG A 43 2.06 7.23 6.40
N ASP A 44 1.87 6.69 7.60
CA ASP A 44 2.04 7.43 8.84
C ASP A 44 3.52 7.38 9.31
N PRO A 45 3.88 8.00 10.46
CA PRO A 45 5.27 8.06 10.91
C PRO A 45 5.76 6.81 11.67
N ARG A 46 5.00 5.70 11.70
CA ARG A 46 5.45 4.49 12.41
C ARG A 46 6.78 3.98 11.84
N ALA A 47 7.62 3.45 12.72
CA ALA A 47 8.96 2.96 12.38
C ALA A 47 8.94 1.82 11.33
N SER A 48 7.90 1.00 11.30
CA SER A 48 7.70 -0.05 10.29
C SER A 48 7.26 0.49 8.92
N GLY A 49 6.83 1.75 8.84
CA GLY A 49 6.27 2.36 7.64
C GLY A 49 7.18 2.28 6.41
N PRO A 50 8.46 2.70 6.47
CA PRO A 50 9.38 2.62 5.33
C PRO A 50 9.57 1.19 4.79
N ARG A 51 9.60 0.18 5.66
CA ARG A 51 9.71 -1.23 5.24
C ARG A 51 8.46 -1.67 4.47
N ILE A 52 7.28 -1.37 5.02
CA ILE A 52 6.00 -1.74 4.41
C ILE A 52 5.80 -1.00 3.08
N GLU A 53 6.12 0.30 3.02
CA GLU A 53 6.10 1.11 1.80
C GLU A 53 7.00 0.49 0.71
N ALA A 54 8.23 0.11 1.05
CA ALA A 54 9.14 -0.55 0.11
C ALA A 54 8.60 -1.89 -0.39
N ALA A 55 7.96 -2.70 0.47
CA ALA A 55 7.35 -3.96 0.07
C ALA A 55 6.14 -3.74 -0.86
N LEU A 56 5.28 -2.74 -0.59
CA LEU A 56 4.19 -2.37 -1.49
C LEU A 56 4.73 -1.94 -2.86
N VAL A 57 5.76 -1.08 -2.89
CA VAL A 57 6.43 -0.63 -4.13
C VAL A 57 6.90 -1.82 -4.96
N ARG A 58 7.62 -2.77 -4.35
CA ARG A 58 8.10 -3.97 -5.06
C ARG A 58 6.96 -4.78 -5.65
N GLY A 59 5.86 -4.95 -4.90
CA GLY A 59 4.69 -5.68 -5.37
C GLY A 59 4.00 -5.00 -6.56
N PHE A 60 3.77 -3.69 -6.51
CA PHE A 60 3.15 -2.95 -7.61
C PHE A 60 4.04 -2.90 -8.87
N VAL A 61 5.33 -2.61 -8.71
CA VAL A 61 6.29 -2.57 -9.81
C VAL A 61 6.42 -3.94 -10.50
N ALA A 62 6.34 -5.04 -9.75
CA ALA A 62 6.36 -6.39 -10.31
C ALA A 62 5.16 -6.69 -11.23
N GLU A 63 4.04 -5.98 -11.08
CA GLU A 63 2.86 -6.08 -11.96
C GLU A 63 2.86 -4.98 -13.04
N GLY A 64 3.95 -4.21 -13.17
CA GLY A 64 4.06 -3.13 -14.16
C GLY A 64 3.31 -1.84 -13.79
N VAL A 65 2.89 -1.68 -12.53
CA VAL A 65 2.21 -0.48 -12.04
C VAL A 65 3.24 0.53 -11.53
N GLY A 66 3.17 1.77 -12.03
CA GLY A 66 3.98 2.88 -11.53
C GLY A 66 3.57 3.29 -10.12
N VAL A 67 4.52 3.79 -9.31
CA VAL A 67 4.25 4.17 -7.93
C VAL A 67 4.64 5.62 -7.67
N ASP A 68 3.75 6.36 -7.02
CA ASP A 68 3.95 7.72 -6.54
C ASP A 68 4.01 7.73 -5.01
N LEU A 69 5.19 8.02 -4.45
CA LEU A 69 5.38 8.05 -3.00
C LEU A 69 5.05 9.44 -2.43
N LEU A 70 4.05 9.48 -1.56
CA LEU A 70 3.63 10.69 -0.84
C LEU A 70 4.43 10.91 0.45
N GLY A 71 5.15 9.88 0.91
CA GLY A 71 5.87 9.89 2.17
C GLY A 71 4.92 9.89 3.38
N VAL A 72 5.28 10.63 4.43
CA VAL A 72 4.43 10.75 5.63
C VAL A 72 3.27 11.69 5.34
N ALA A 73 2.04 11.16 5.31
CA ALA A 73 0.83 11.92 5.06
C ALA A 73 -0.34 11.40 5.92
N PRO A 74 -1.23 12.27 6.41
CA PRO A 74 -2.48 11.84 7.01
C PRO A 74 -3.35 11.07 6.00
N THR A 75 -4.05 10.03 6.46
CA THR A 75 -4.98 9.25 5.61
C THR A 75 -5.96 10.12 4.81
N PRO A 76 -6.56 11.20 5.37
CA PRO A 76 -7.42 12.08 4.58
C PRO A 76 -6.72 12.80 3.42
N ALA A 77 -5.42 13.10 3.53
CA ALA A 77 -4.66 13.72 2.45
C ALA A 77 -4.42 12.73 1.29
N VAL A 78 -4.12 11.47 1.61
CA VAL A 78 -3.98 10.39 0.63
C VAL A 78 -5.31 10.18 -0.12
N ALA A 79 -6.42 10.10 0.62
CA ALA A 79 -7.75 9.92 0.04
C ALA A 79 -8.17 11.10 -0.85
N TRP A 80 -7.86 12.34 -0.42
CA TRP A 80 -8.16 13.53 -1.22
C TRP A 80 -7.38 13.53 -2.53
N LEU A 81 -6.08 13.23 -2.49
CA LEU A 81 -5.25 13.22 -3.70
C LEU A 81 -5.65 12.11 -4.67
N SER A 82 -5.95 10.92 -4.15
CA SER A 82 -6.52 9.82 -4.94
C SER A 82 -7.76 10.23 -5.71
N ALA A 83 -8.69 10.94 -5.05
CA ALA A 83 -9.90 11.45 -5.69
C ALA A 83 -9.64 12.59 -6.67
N ALA A 84 -8.65 13.45 -6.38
CA ALA A 84 -8.29 14.59 -7.24
C ALA A 84 -7.60 14.15 -8.55
N ASP A 85 -6.75 13.12 -8.47
CA ASP A 85 -5.93 12.63 -9.59
C ASP A 85 -6.56 11.45 -10.35
N ASP A 86 -7.73 10.97 -9.92
CA ASP A 86 -8.40 9.76 -10.45
C ASP A 86 -7.45 8.53 -10.46
N GLN A 87 -6.68 8.39 -9.38
CA GLN A 87 -5.64 7.38 -9.22
C GLN A 87 -5.87 6.58 -7.92
N PRO A 88 -5.77 5.24 -7.93
CA PRO A 88 -5.87 4.46 -6.70
C PRO A 88 -4.73 4.79 -5.73
N ALA A 89 -4.98 4.60 -4.43
CA ALA A 89 -4.02 4.79 -3.35
C ALA A 89 -4.07 3.63 -2.34
#